data_AF-A0AA46UX49-F1
#
_entry.id   AF-A0AA46UX49-F1
#
_cell.length_a   1.000
_cell.length_b   1.000
_cell.length_c   1.000
_cell.angle_alpha   90.00
_cell.angle_beta   90.00
_cell.angle_gamma   90.00
#
_symmetry.space_group_name_H-M   'P 1'
#
loop_
_entity.id
_entity.type
_entity.pdbx_description
1 polymer ?
#
loop_
_entity_poly.entity_id
_entity_poly.type
_entity_poly.pdbx_seq_one_letter_code
_entity_poly.pdbx_strand_id
1 'polypeptide(L)'
;MPAPCLVWFHGGGMVLGTPETDDARVSAYARDVGCVVVSAEYRPAPEHPHPVPVEDCYRALGWTAGQAKALGVDPHRLAVGGISAGGGLAAATAPLARDRGGPALAFQLLLCPMLDDRNTTPSSREFSRAVAWPRADNLFGWSALLGPLAGAGRVPPYAAPARAADLSGLPAASVDVGELEVFRDECARYALRLAEAGVPAELRLSPGAFHGFDGVLPQVTLSRRAAAEQVAALRRALGGC
;
A
#
# COMPACT_ATOMS: atom_id res chain seq x y z
N MET A 1 -22.63 -11.24 12.43
CA MET A 1 -22.66 -10.84 11.01
C MET A 1 -21.27 -11.06 10.43
N PRO A 2 -21.11 -11.37 9.13
CA PRO A 2 -19.79 -11.48 8.51
C PRO A 2 -18.95 -10.22 8.74
N ALA A 3 -17.68 -10.39 9.07
CA ALA A 3 -16.76 -9.31 9.39
C ALA A 3 -16.25 -8.62 8.10
N PRO A 4 -15.87 -7.34 8.13
CA PRO A 4 -15.10 -6.76 7.05
C PRO A 4 -13.72 -7.42 6.98
N CYS A 5 -13.03 -7.31 5.84
CA CYS A 5 -11.71 -7.90 5.66
C CYS A 5 -10.69 -6.90 5.10
N LEU A 6 -9.47 -6.92 5.64
CA LEU A 6 -8.31 -6.24 5.10
C LEU A 6 -7.35 -7.29 4.52
N VAL A 7 -7.06 -7.22 3.23
CA VAL A 7 -5.96 -7.98 2.61
C VAL A 7 -4.70 -7.13 2.71
N TRP A 8 -3.70 -7.62 3.44
CA TRP A 8 -2.49 -6.88 3.76
C TRP A 8 -1.28 -7.39 2.96
N PHE A 9 -0.47 -6.46 2.47
CA PHE A 9 0.77 -6.74 1.75
C PHE A 9 1.96 -6.10 2.48
N HIS A 10 2.97 -6.93 2.78
CA HIS A 10 4.13 -6.48 3.55
C HIS A 10 5.09 -5.60 2.75
N GLY A 11 5.86 -4.78 3.47
CA GLY A 11 6.94 -3.97 2.88
C GLY A 11 8.18 -4.77 2.49
N GLY A 12 9.23 -4.04 2.10
CA GLY A 12 10.54 -4.62 1.76
C GLY A 12 11.03 -4.37 0.33
N GLY A 13 10.71 -3.21 -0.26
CA GLY A 13 11.20 -2.82 -1.59
C GLY A 13 10.81 -3.76 -2.74
N MET A 14 9.84 -4.66 -2.52
CA MET A 14 9.49 -5.80 -3.39
C MET A 14 10.63 -6.82 -3.59
N VAL A 15 11.66 -6.77 -2.74
CA VAL A 15 12.86 -7.61 -2.82
C VAL A 15 13.15 -8.42 -1.55
N LEU A 16 12.53 -8.04 -0.43
CA LEU A 16 12.67 -8.68 0.86
C LEU A 16 11.37 -8.57 1.64
N GLY A 17 11.39 -9.10 2.87
CA GLY A 17 10.27 -9.03 3.80
C GLY A 17 9.40 -10.26 3.72
N THR A 18 8.60 -10.44 4.76
CA THR A 18 7.64 -11.54 4.88
C THR A 18 6.39 -11.03 5.59
N PRO A 19 5.24 -11.73 5.49
CA PRO A 19 4.03 -11.38 6.23
C PRO A 19 4.24 -11.20 7.73
N GLU A 20 5.13 -11.99 8.35
CA GLU A 20 5.43 -11.96 9.79
C GLU A 20 6.08 -10.64 10.24
N THR A 21 6.71 -9.91 9.31
CA THR A 21 7.33 -8.61 9.60
C THR A 21 6.30 -7.58 10.07
N ASP A 22 5.06 -7.71 9.60
CA ASP A 22 3.95 -6.81 9.95
C ASP A 22 2.96 -7.42 10.96
N ASP A 23 3.26 -8.59 11.55
CA ASP A 23 2.31 -9.36 12.39
C ASP A 23 1.69 -8.53 13.53
N ALA A 24 2.52 -7.76 14.25
CA ALA A 24 2.05 -6.89 15.33
C ALA A 24 1.09 -5.80 14.83
N ARG A 25 1.33 -5.25 13.64
CA ARG A 25 0.50 -4.21 13.01
C ARG A 25 -0.83 -4.78 12.57
N VAL A 26 -0.81 -5.88 11.82
CA VAL A 26 -2.05 -6.50 11.31
C VAL A 26 -2.90 -7.09 12.44
N SER A 27 -2.27 -7.62 13.48
CA SER A 27 -2.95 -8.07 14.70
C SER A 27 -3.63 -6.89 15.41
N ALA A 28 -3.01 -5.71 15.44
CA ALA A 28 -3.63 -4.51 15.98
C ALA A 28 -4.84 -4.06 15.14
N TYR A 29 -4.74 -4.08 13.81
CA TYR A 29 -5.89 -3.77 12.95
C TYR A 29 -7.03 -4.76 13.14
N ALA A 30 -6.75 -6.07 13.17
CA ALA A 30 -7.77 -7.09 13.40
C ALA A 30 -8.55 -6.83 14.71
N ARG A 31 -7.82 -6.61 15.81
CA ARG A 31 -8.39 -6.33 17.14
C ARG A 31 -9.13 -5.00 17.19
N ASP A 32 -8.51 -3.93 16.73
CA ASP A 32 -8.98 -2.57 16.98
C ASP A 32 -10.06 -2.17 15.96
N VAL A 33 -10.02 -2.68 14.72
CA VAL A 33 -11.08 -2.47 13.73
C VAL A 33 -12.21 -3.50 13.89
N GLY A 34 -11.91 -4.69 14.42
CA GLY A 34 -12.86 -5.81 14.44
C GLY A 34 -13.04 -6.43 13.06
N CYS A 35 -11.96 -6.52 12.28
CA CYS A 35 -11.93 -7.08 10.94
C CYS A 35 -11.12 -8.38 10.88
N VAL A 36 -11.32 -9.18 9.84
CA VAL A 36 -10.40 -10.26 9.47
C VAL A 36 -9.25 -9.67 8.68
N VAL A 37 -8.01 -10.03 8.99
CA VAL A 37 -6.85 -9.65 8.18
C VAL A 37 -6.28 -10.88 7.49
N VAL A 38 -6.14 -10.81 6.16
CA VAL A 38 -5.41 -11.80 5.35
C VAL A 38 -4.06 -11.19 5.02
N SER A 39 -3.01 -11.57 5.75
CA SER A 39 -1.64 -11.14 5.47
C SER A 39 -1.04 -12.05 4.41
N ALA A 40 -0.92 -11.54 3.17
CA ALA A 40 -0.55 -12.36 2.02
C ALA A 40 0.95 -12.32 1.75
N GLU A 41 1.54 -13.50 1.57
CA GLU A 41 2.90 -13.63 1.04
C GLU A 41 2.86 -13.47 -0.48
N TYR A 42 3.62 -12.53 -1.02
CA TYR A 42 3.85 -12.39 -2.45
C TYR A 42 5.29 -12.76 -2.77
N ARG A 43 5.51 -13.29 -3.97
CA ARG A 43 6.87 -13.62 -4.43
C ARG A 43 7.66 -12.36 -4.79
N PRO A 44 8.86 -12.12 -4.20
CA PRO A 44 9.63 -10.92 -4.44
C PRO A 44 10.53 -11.01 -5.68
N ALA A 45 10.93 -9.84 -6.18
CA ALA A 45 12.01 -9.67 -7.15
C ALA A 45 13.39 -9.80 -6.46
N PRO A 46 14.50 -10.02 -7.19
CA PRO A 46 14.61 -10.21 -8.63
C PRO A 46 14.23 -11.61 -9.12
N GLU A 47 14.02 -12.59 -8.24
CA GLU A 47 13.63 -13.97 -8.61
C GLU A 47 12.28 -13.99 -9.32
N HIS A 48 11.38 -13.10 -8.91
CA HIS A 48 10.04 -12.94 -9.46
C HIS A 48 9.76 -11.47 -9.79
N PRO A 49 10.28 -10.93 -10.91
CA PRO A 49 10.08 -9.54 -11.31
C PRO A 49 8.62 -9.27 -11.73
N HIS A 50 8.30 -8.01 -12.06
CA HIS A 50 6.99 -7.65 -12.58
C HIS A 50 6.60 -8.54 -13.79
N PRO A 51 5.35 -9.07 -13.85
CA PRO A 51 4.19 -8.74 -13.02
C PRO A 51 3.95 -9.66 -11.81
N VAL A 52 4.87 -10.55 -11.46
CA VAL A 52 4.58 -11.61 -10.48
C VAL A 52 4.10 -11.10 -9.12
N PRO A 53 4.75 -10.11 -8.47
CA PRO A 53 4.33 -9.68 -7.12
C PRO A 53 2.89 -9.14 -7.09
N VAL A 54 2.52 -8.28 -8.05
CA VAL A 54 1.17 -7.71 -8.12
C VAL A 54 0.11 -8.75 -8.51
N GLU A 55 0.45 -9.72 -9.36
CA GLU A 55 -0.45 -10.83 -9.67
C GLU A 55 -0.72 -11.72 -8.46
N ASP A 56 0.26 -11.92 -7.59
CA ASP A 56 0.07 -12.67 -6.35
C ASP A 56 -0.81 -11.91 -5.35
N CYS A 57 -0.62 -10.59 -5.20
CA CYS A 57 -1.52 -9.73 -4.42
C CYS A 57 -2.97 -9.78 -4.94
N TYR A 58 -3.16 -9.71 -6.25
CA TYR A 58 -4.48 -9.83 -6.86
C TYR A 58 -5.10 -11.22 -6.68
N ARG A 59 -4.30 -12.30 -6.79
CA ARG A 59 -4.76 -13.65 -6.49
C ARG A 59 -5.15 -13.82 -5.03
N ALA A 60 -4.41 -13.23 -4.09
CA ALA A 60 -4.74 -13.26 -2.67
C ALA A 60 -6.08 -12.53 -2.40
N LEU A 61 -6.32 -11.39 -3.06
CA LEU A 61 -7.61 -10.70 -3.02
C LEU A 61 -8.73 -11.59 -3.59
N GLY A 62 -8.53 -12.19 -4.76
CA GLY A 62 -9.49 -13.08 -5.39
C GLY A 62 -9.81 -14.32 -4.55
N TRP A 63 -8.78 -14.93 -3.95
CA TRP A 63 -8.93 -16.05 -3.02
C TRP A 63 -9.73 -15.64 -1.77
N THR A 64 -9.42 -14.48 -1.18
CA THR A 64 -10.13 -13.95 -0.01
C THR A 64 -11.62 -13.78 -0.30
N ALA A 65 -11.96 -13.16 -1.44
CA ALA A 65 -13.35 -13.02 -1.87
C ALA A 65 -14.03 -14.37 -2.12
N GLY A 66 -13.32 -15.33 -2.76
CA GLY A 66 -13.83 -16.68 -3.03
C GLY A 66 -14.00 -17.54 -1.77
N GLN A 67 -13.24 -17.28 -0.72
CA GLN A 67 -13.30 -17.98 0.57
C GLN A 67 -14.13 -17.23 1.62
N ALA A 68 -14.89 -16.21 1.23
CA ALA A 68 -15.52 -15.29 2.17
C ALA A 68 -16.38 -15.99 3.24
N LYS A 69 -17.16 -16.99 2.83
CA LYS A 69 -17.96 -17.82 3.76
C LYS A 69 -17.11 -18.59 4.77
N ALA A 70 -16.02 -19.20 4.33
CA ALA A 70 -15.13 -19.99 5.19
C ALA A 70 -14.36 -19.10 6.17
N LEU A 71 -14.01 -17.89 5.74
CA LEU A 71 -13.33 -16.88 6.57
C LEU A 71 -14.29 -16.09 7.47
N GLY A 72 -15.61 -16.22 7.28
CA GLY A 72 -16.61 -15.43 7.99
C GLY A 72 -16.58 -13.94 7.62
N VAL A 73 -16.17 -13.60 6.40
CA VAL A 73 -16.05 -12.21 5.93
C VAL A 73 -17.16 -11.80 4.97
N ASP A 74 -17.44 -10.51 4.91
CA ASP A 74 -18.35 -9.90 3.93
C ASP A 74 -17.58 -9.55 2.65
N PRO A 75 -17.89 -10.19 1.50
CA PRO A 75 -17.19 -9.93 0.23
C PRO A 75 -17.46 -8.52 -0.34
N HIS A 76 -18.40 -7.76 0.23
CA HIS A 76 -18.67 -6.37 -0.14
C HIS A 76 -17.92 -5.36 0.74
N ARG A 77 -17.22 -5.83 1.78
CA ARG A 77 -16.43 -4.99 2.71
C ARG A 77 -14.97 -5.45 2.74
N LEU A 78 -14.39 -5.58 1.55
CA LEU A 78 -12.97 -5.91 1.34
C LEU A 78 -12.15 -4.62 1.18
N ALA A 79 -11.07 -4.50 1.93
CA ALA A 79 -10.05 -3.48 1.75
C ALA A 79 -8.72 -4.13 1.36
N VAL A 80 -7.86 -3.37 0.66
CA VAL A 80 -6.44 -3.70 0.53
C VAL A 80 -5.63 -2.71 1.34
N GLY A 81 -4.48 -3.15 1.84
CA GLY A 81 -3.53 -2.26 2.47
C GLY A 81 -2.13 -2.81 2.46
N GLY A 82 -1.18 -1.95 2.78
CA GLY A 82 0.20 -2.36 2.89
C GLY A 82 1.11 -1.20 3.26
N ILE A 83 2.35 -1.55 3.54
CA ILE A 83 3.41 -0.60 3.90
C ILE A 83 4.51 -0.61 2.85
N SER A 84 5.09 0.56 2.52
CA SER A 84 6.23 0.67 1.62
C SER A 84 5.92 0.06 0.25
N ALA A 85 6.75 -0.88 -0.20
CA ALA A 85 6.49 -1.75 -1.35
C ALA A 85 5.11 -2.42 -1.33
N GLY A 86 4.66 -2.95 -0.19
CA GLY A 86 3.34 -3.54 -0.03
C GLY A 86 2.21 -2.51 -0.16
N GLY A 87 2.45 -1.26 0.26
CA GLY A 87 1.54 -0.14 -0.01
C GLY A 87 1.46 0.17 -1.50
N GLY A 88 2.59 0.10 -2.21
CA GLY A 88 2.63 0.16 -3.67
C GLY A 88 1.83 -0.96 -4.34
N LEU A 89 1.98 -2.20 -3.86
CA LEU A 89 1.24 -3.36 -4.37
C LEU A 89 -0.26 -3.27 -4.06
N ALA A 90 -0.65 -2.72 -2.91
CA ALA A 90 -2.06 -2.43 -2.60
C ALA A 90 -2.65 -1.41 -3.59
N ALA A 91 -1.94 -0.31 -3.82
CA ALA A 91 -2.33 0.71 -4.80
C ALA A 91 -2.36 0.17 -6.24
N ALA A 92 -1.52 -0.82 -6.58
CA ALA A 92 -1.53 -1.49 -7.88
C ALA A 92 -2.68 -2.51 -8.02
N THR A 93 -3.03 -3.20 -6.94
CA THR A 93 -4.08 -4.21 -6.92
C THR A 93 -5.46 -3.60 -7.15
N ALA A 94 -5.70 -2.38 -6.66
CA ALA A 94 -6.99 -1.69 -6.82
C ALA A 94 -7.40 -1.45 -8.29
N PRO A 95 -6.60 -0.78 -9.15
CA PRO A 95 -6.92 -0.64 -10.57
C PRO A 95 -6.91 -1.99 -11.29
N LEU A 96 -6.04 -2.94 -10.90
CA LEU A 96 -6.04 -4.27 -11.50
C LEU A 96 -7.36 -5.02 -11.26
N ALA A 97 -7.94 -4.92 -10.06
CA ALA A 97 -9.23 -5.49 -9.74
C ALA A 97 -10.37 -4.78 -10.48
N ARG A 98 -10.37 -3.45 -10.54
CA ARG A 98 -11.34 -2.66 -11.33
C ARG A 98 -11.33 -3.11 -12.79
N ASP A 99 -10.16 -3.17 -13.40
CA ASP A 99 -9.99 -3.42 -14.84
C ASP A 99 -10.25 -4.89 -15.21
N ARG A 100 -10.18 -5.81 -14.24
CA ARG A 100 -10.53 -7.23 -14.39
C ARG A 100 -11.96 -7.59 -13.94
N GLY A 101 -12.75 -6.59 -13.52
CA GLY A 101 -14.16 -6.79 -13.14
C GLY A 101 -14.38 -7.30 -11.71
N GLY A 102 -13.37 -7.24 -10.85
CA GLY A 102 -13.48 -7.52 -9.41
C GLY A 102 -12.30 -8.34 -8.86
N PRO A 103 -12.36 -8.74 -7.57
CA PRO A 103 -13.40 -8.41 -6.59
C PRO A 103 -13.53 -6.91 -6.30
N ALA A 104 -14.71 -6.46 -5.88
CA ALA A 104 -14.92 -5.07 -5.49
C ALA A 104 -14.18 -4.75 -4.19
N LEU A 105 -13.57 -3.58 -4.14
CA LEU A 105 -12.87 -3.07 -2.96
C LEU A 105 -13.64 -1.87 -2.41
N ALA A 106 -13.71 -1.78 -1.08
CA ALA A 106 -14.26 -0.66 -0.35
C ALA A 106 -13.20 0.40 -0.04
N PHE A 107 -11.93 -0.02 0.17
CA PHE A 107 -10.89 0.87 0.68
C PHE A 107 -9.45 0.46 0.34
N GLN A 108 -8.54 1.44 0.37
CA GLN A 108 -7.09 1.28 0.28
C GLN A 108 -6.41 1.95 1.49
N LEU A 109 -5.68 1.19 2.31
CA LEU A 109 -4.82 1.73 3.36
C LEU A 109 -3.35 1.71 2.92
N LEU A 110 -2.82 2.86 2.52
CA LEU A 110 -1.51 2.97 1.87
C LEU A 110 -0.51 3.65 2.81
N LEU A 111 0.38 2.88 3.43
CA LEU A 111 1.38 3.41 4.36
C LEU A 111 2.72 3.57 3.65
N CYS A 112 3.23 4.81 3.62
CA CYS A 112 4.42 5.25 2.88
C CYS A 112 4.62 4.50 1.55
N PRO A 113 3.61 4.44 0.67
CA PRO A 113 3.62 3.53 -0.47
C PRO A 113 4.69 3.90 -1.50
N MET A 114 5.39 2.89 -2.01
CA MET A 114 6.34 3.00 -3.12
C MET A 114 5.56 2.97 -4.45
N LEU A 115 5.42 4.12 -5.13
CA LEU A 115 4.45 4.33 -6.20
C LEU A 115 5.04 4.70 -7.56
N ASP A 116 6.24 5.30 -7.58
CA ASP A 116 6.83 5.88 -8.79
C ASP A 116 8.29 5.44 -9.02
N ASP A 117 8.52 4.69 -10.11
CA ASP A 117 9.85 4.19 -10.49
C ASP A 117 10.79 5.29 -11.00
N ARG A 118 10.28 6.48 -11.33
CA ARG A 118 11.08 7.55 -11.95
C ARG A 118 12.13 8.14 -11.01
N ASN A 119 11.92 8.14 -9.70
CA ASN A 119 12.89 8.64 -8.71
C ASN A 119 13.41 10.07 -9.01
N THR A 120 12.54 10.93 -9.57
CA THR A 120 12.91 12.28 -10.03
C THR A 120 12.47 13.40 -9.10
N THR A 121 11.64 13.11 -8.09
CA THR A 121 11.05 14.11 -7.19
C THR A 121 12.09 14.80 -6.31
N PRO A 122 11.81 16.01 -5.82
CA PRO A 122 12.62 16.64 -4.76
C PRO A 122 12.84 15.70 -3.56
N SER A 123 11.77 15.11 -3.00
CA SER A 123 11.89 14.17 -1.86
C SER A 123 12.80 12.98 -2.14
N SER A 124 12.73 12.40 -3.34
CA SER A 124 13.59 11.28 -3.75
C SER A 124 15.07 11.67 -3.73
N ARG A 125 15.41 12.92 -4.05
CA ARG A 125 16.80 13.43 -4.11
C ARG A 125 17.30 13.95 -2.76
N GLU A 126 16.40 14.37 -1.88
CA GLU A 126 16.70 14.95 -0.56
C GLU A 126 17.39 13.93 0.37
N PHE A 127 16.89 12.69 0.39
CA PHE A 127 17.36 11.65 1.32
C PHE A 127 18.32 10.64 0.66
N SER A 128 19.51 11.15 0.30
CA SER A 128 20.59 10.37 -0.34
C SER A 128 21.56 9.67 0.64
N ARG A 129 21.46 9.94 1.95
CA ARG A 129 22.24 9.33 3.04
C ARG A 129 21.32 8.87 4.17
N ALA A 130 21.85 8.05 5.10
CA ALA A 130 21.10 7.23 6.06
C ALA A 130 19.91 7.91 6.76
N VAL A 131 18.73 7.68 6.18
CA VAL A 131 17.43 7.54 6.87
C VAL A 131 17.04 6.05 6.80
N ALA A 132 15.91 5.65 7.38
CA ALA A 132 15.49 4.24 7.40
C ALA A 132 15.34 3.61 6.00
N TRP A 133 15.02 4.38 4.96
CA TRP A 133 14.98 3.94 3.56
C TRP A 133 15.62 4.99 2.63
N PRO A 134 16.90 4.82 2.25
CA PRO A 134 17.62 5.78 1.41
C PRO A 134 17.27 5.61 -0.08
N ARG A 135 17.55 6.67 -0.86
CA ARG A 135 17.33 6.67 -2.32
C ARG A 135 17.99 5.48 -3.05
N ALA A 136 19.17 5.06 -2.62
CA ALA A 136 19.90 3.96 -3.24
C ALA A 136 19.11 2.63 -3.19
N ASP A 137 18.48 2.35 -2.05
CA ASP A 137 17.67 1.15 -1.85
C ASP A 137 16.39 1.21 -2.70
N ASN A 138 15.81 2.42 -2.84
CA ASN A 138 14.66 2.62 -3.72
C ASN A 138 14.99 2.35 -5.20
N LEU A 139 16.14 2.86 -5.67
CA LEU A 139 16.62 2.57 -7.02
C LEU A 139 16.90 1.09 -7.24
N PHE A 140 17.48 0.42 -6.24
CA PHE A 140 17.71 -1.01 -6.28
C PHE A 140 16.39 -1.79 -6.38
N GLY A 141 15.40 -1.49 -5.53
CA GLY A 141 14.09 -2.15 -5.57
C GLY A 141 13.39 -2.01 -6.92
N TRP A 142 13.35 -0.80 -7.49
CA TRP A 142 12.78 -0.60 -8.84
C TRP A 142 13.58 -1.32 -9.93
N SER A 143 14.92 -1.33 -9.83
CA SER A 143 15.76 -2.06 -10.78
C SER A 143 15.57 -3.57 -10.68
N ALA A 144 15.38 -4.12 -9.49
CA ALA A 144 15.13 -5.54 -9.29
C ALA A 144 13.76 -5.94 -9.87
N LEU A 145 12.73 -5.11 -9.63
CA LEU A 145 11.38 -5.36 -10.12
C LEU A 145 11.24 -5.24 -11.64
N LEU A 146 11.84 -4.20 -12.23
CA LEU A 146 11.57 -3.79 -13.62
C LEU A 146 12.76 -3.95 -14.57
N GLY A 147 13.97 -4.17 -14.05
CA GLY A 147 15.18 -4.22 -14.86
C GLY A 147 15.30 -3.00 -15.78
N PRO A 148 15.52 -3.18 -17.10
CA PRO A 148 15.62 -2.09 -18.06
C PRO A 148 14.36 -1.21 -18.20
N LEU A 149 13.20 -1.66 -17.73
CA LEU A 149 11.98 -0.86 -17.76
C LEU A 149 11.94 0.22 -16.67
N ALA A 150 12.76 0.10 -15.61
CA ALA A 150 12.80 1.10 -14.54
C ALA A 150 13.18 2.49 -15.10
N GLY A 151 12.34 3.49 -14.84
CA GLY A 151 12.49 4.85 -15.34
C GLY A 151 12.17 5.04 -16.82
N ALA A 152 11.79 3.98 -17.55
CA ALA A 152 11.51 4.07 -18.98
C ALA A 152 10.25 4.91 -19.26
N GLY A 153 10.10 5.30 -20.54
CA GLY A 153 8.96 6.11 -20.99
C GLY A 153 7.60 5.41 -20.81
N ARG A 154 7.56 4.09 -20.97
CA ARG A 154 6.34 3.28 -20.81
C ARG A 154 6.57 2.16 -19.79
N VAL A 155 6.03 2.34 -18.60
CA VAL A 155 5.99 1.35 -17.51
C VAL A 155 4.52 1.04 -17.21
N PRO A 156 4.13 -0.24 -17.07
CA PRO A 156 2.76 -0.62 -16.75
C PRO A 156 2.27 0.06 -15.45
N PRO A 157 1.01 0.53 -15.40
CA PRO A 157 0.48 1.20 -14.21
C PRO A 157 0.36 0.24 -13.00
N TYR A 158 0.29 -1.08 -13.24
CA TYR A 158 0.30 -2.09 -12.18
C TYR A 158 1.71 -2.40 -11.65
N ALA A 159 2.76 -1.88 -12.30
CA ALA A 159 4.12 -1.89 -11.74
C ALA A 159 4.37 -0.65 -10.88
N ALA A 160 4.01 0.52 -11.40
CA ALA A 160 4.20 1.82 -10.76
C ALA A 160 2.86 2.58 -10.77
N PRO A 161 2.04 2.48 -9.71
CA PRO A 161 0.68 3.04 -9.68
C PRO A 161 0.59 4.54 -9.93
N ALA A 162 1.63 5.30 -9.59
CA ALA A 162 1.69 6.73 -9.90
C ALA A 162 1.69 7.03 -11.42
N ARG A 163 1.84 6.02 -12.27
CA ARG A 163 1.76 6.13 -13.74
C ARG A 163 0.40 5.84 -14.33
N ALA A 164 -0.57 5.33 -13.56
CA ALA A 164 -1.92 5.12 -14.05
C ALA A 164 -2.48 6.41 -14.65
N ALA A 165 -3.01 6.35 -15.87
CA ALA A 165 -3.59 7.53 -16.53
C ALA A 165 -4.99 7.85 -16.00
N ASP A 166 -5.72 6.81 -15.59
CA ASP A 166 -7.09 6.89 -15.09
C ASP A 166 -7.21 6.24 -13.71
N LEU A 167 -7.50 7.08 -12.72
CA LEU A 167 -7.75 6.69 -11.32
C LEU A 167 -9.24 6.71 -10.96
N SER A 168 -10.13 7.00 -11.92
CA SER A 168 -11.57 7.05 -11.66
C SER A 168 -12.11 5.66 -11.28
N GLY A 169 -13.14 5.65 -10.42
CA GLY A 169 -13.77 4.40 -9.97
C GLY A 169 -12.90 3.51 -9.08
N LEU A 170 -11.74 4.00 -8.60
CA LEU A 170 -10.96 3.31 -7.57
C LEU A 170 -11.63 3.45 -6.19
N PRO A 171 -11.41 2.48 -5.28
CA PRO A 171 -11.86 2.58 -3.90
C PRO A 171 -11.24 3.79 -3.19
N ALA A 172 -11.97 4.32 -2.20
CA ALA A 172 -11.48 5.37 -1.32
C ALA A 172 -10.13 4.98 -0.68
N ALA A 173 -9.27 5.95 -0.39
CA ALA A 173 -7.92 5.68 0.07
C ALA A 173 -7.49 6.57 1.25
N SER A 174 -6.69 6.01 2.16
CA SER A 174 -5.82 6.79 3.06
C SER A 174 -4.38 6.60 2.63
N VAL A 175 -3.66 7.70 2.46
CA VAL A 175 -2.24 7.73 2.11
C VAL A 175 -1.47 8.39 3.26
N ASP A 176 -0.70 7.59 3.98
CA ASP A 176 0.12 8.06 5.10
C ASP A 176 1.58 8.16 4.65
N VAL A 177 2.26 9.27 4.92
CA VAL A 177 3.67 9.43 4.55
C VAL A 177 4.40 10.35 5.53
N GLY A 178 5.70 10.10 5.73
CA GLY A 178 6.54 10.95 6.57
C GLY A 178 7.08 12.17 5.85
N GLU A 179 7.53 13.17 6.62
CA GLU A 179 8.29 14.31 6.08
C GLU A 179 9.68 13.91 5.59
N LEU A 180 10.35 13.01 6.33
CA LEU A 180 11.71 12.52 6.09
C LEU A 180 11.69 11.25 5.23
N GLU A 181 11.03 11.33 4.07
CA GLU A 181 10.66 10.16 3.28
C GLU A 181 10.92 10.37 1.78
N VAL A 182 11.55 9.39 1.11
CA VAL A 182 11.80 9.45 -0.34
C VAL A 182 10.49 9.44 -1.13
N PHE A 183 9.46 8.76 -0.64
CA PHE A 183 8.12 8.66 -1.25
C PHE A 183 7.21 9.87 -1.00
N ARG A 184 7.63 10.86 -0.19
CA ARG A 184 6.80 12.00 0.23
C ARG A 184 6.03 12.63 -0.93
N ASP A 185 6.76 13.08 -1.95
CA ASP A 185 6.14 13.86 -3.02
C ASP A 185 5.29 13.00 -3.97
N GLU A 186 5.67 11.73 -4.20
CA GLU A 186 4.86 10.82 -5.03
C GLU A 186 3.57 10.39 -4.33
N CYS A 187 3.62 10.16 -3.01
CA CYS A 187 2.43 9.89 -2.19
C CYS A 187 1.46 11.08 -2.21
N ALA A 188 1.99 12.29 -1.98
CA ALA A 188 1.17 13.50 -2.01
C ALA A 188 0.51 13.73 -3.38
N ARG A 189 1.27 13.52 -4.47
CA ARG A 189 0.72 13.62 -5.83
C ARG A 189 -0.31 12.54 -6.12
N TYR A 190 -0.08 11.30 -5.69
CA TYR A 190 -1.04 10.22 -5.92
C TYR A 190 -2.37 10.47 -5.20
N ALA A 191 -2.32 10.93 -3.94
CA ALA A 191 -3.52 11.30 -3.19
C ALA A 191 -4.28 12.47 -3.84
N LEU A 192 -3.57 13.50 -4.32
CA LEU A 192 -4.19 14.60 -5.06
C LEU A 192 -4.87 14.11 -6.35
N ARG A 193 -4.20 13.24 -7.10
CA ARG A 193 -4.74 12.70 -8.35
C ARG A 193 -5.95 11.79 -8.14
N LEU A 194 -6.02 11.06 -7.04
CA LEU A 194 -7.23 10.33 -6.64
C LEU A 194 -8.39 11.31 -6.43
N ALA A 195 -8.17 12.39 -5.67
CA ALA A 195 -9.18 13.41 -5.44
C ALA A 195 -9.62 14.12 -6.72
N GLU A 196 -8.70 14.47 -7.62
CA GLU A 196 -9.00 15.04 -8.94
C GLU A 196 -9.85 14.10 -9.81
N ALA A 197 -9.66 12.78 -9.67
CA ALA A 197 -10.45 11.76 -10.35
C ALA A 197 -11.81 11.46 -9.65
N GLY A 198 -12.16 12.21 -8.61
CA GLY A 198 -13.41 12.03 -7.85
C GLY A 198 -13.37 10.87 -6.85
N VAL A 199 -12.20 10.30 -6.56
CA VAL A 199 -12.03 9.25 -5.55
C VAL A 199 -11.78 9.89 -4.18
N PRO A 200 -12.56 9.56 -3.13
CA PRO A 200 -12.29 10.06 -1.79
C PRO A 200 -10.89 9.64 -1.32
N ALA A 201 -10.05 10.63 -1.03
CA ALA A 201 -8.67 10.41 -0.62
C ALA A 201 -8.32 11.26 0.61
N GLU A 202 -7.71 10.61 1.60
CA GLU A 202 -7.09 11.25 2.75
C GLU A 202 -5.56 11.20 2.58
N LEU A 203 -4.88 12.33 2.75
CA LEU A 203 -3.42 12.40 2.78
C LEU A 203 -2.98 12.83 4.18
N ARG A 204 -2.08 12.04 4.78
CA ARG A 204 -1.47 12.35 6.07
C ARG A 204 0.04 12.47 5.93
N LEU A 205 0.52 13.71 5.89
CA LEU A 205 1.94 14.02 5.98
C LEU A 205 2.32 14.22 7.44
N SER A 206 3.21 13.37 7.97
CA SER A 206 3.63 13.39 9.38
C SER A 206 4.99 14.10 9.56
N PRO A 207 5.03 15.31 10.15
CA PRO A 207 6.29 16.03 10.38
C PRO A 207 7.27 15.25 11.25
N GLY A 208 8.55 15.28 10.91
CA GLY A 208 9.63 14.56 11.58
C GLY A 208 9.60 13.03 11.43
N ALA A 209 8.60 12.47 10.75
CA ALA A 209 8.47 11.03 10.56
C ALA A 209 9.32 10.54 9.39
N PHE A 210 9.97 9.39 9.56
CA PHE A 210 10.75 8.70 8.53
C PHE A 210 10.03 7.44 8.00
N HIS A 211 10.62 6.76 7.03
CA HIS A 211 10.09 5.51 6.47
C HIS A 211 9.68 4.47 7.52
N GLY A 212 8.39 4.09 7.55
CA GLY A 212 7.88 3.06 8.46
C GLY A 212 8.01 3.38 9.96
N PHE A 213 8.14 4.65 10.33
CA PHE A 213 8.35 5.11 11.71
C PHE A 213 7.37 4.52 12.74
N ASP A 214 6.11 4.30 12.35
CA ASP A 214 5.05 3.84 13.22
C ASP A 214 5.18 2.36 13.59
N GLY A 215 5.84 1.56 12.75
CA GLY A 215 6.23 0.18 13.04
C GLY A 215 7.57 0.09 13.77
N VAL A 216 8.53 0.96 13.43
CA VAL A 216 9.88 0.95 14.03
C VAL A 216 9.87 1.51 15.46
N LEU A 217 9.10 2.57 15.70
CA LEU A 217 9.00 3.26 16.98
C LEU A 217 7.54 3.32 17.46
N PRO A 218 6.85 2.20 17.72
CA PRO A 218 5.40 2.20 17.99
C PRO A 218 5.02 2.90 19.29
N GLN A 219 5.99 3.18 20.16
CA GLN A 219 5.77 3.73 21.49
C GLN A 219 5.66 5.26 21.50
N VAL A 220 6.19 5.93 20.48
CA VAL A 220 6.27 7.40 20.48
C VAL A 220 4.91 8.01 20.11
N THR A 221 4.65 9.23 20.61
CA THR A 221 3.36 9.92 20.44
C THR A 221 2.96 10.04 18.97
N LEU A 222 3.91 10.32 18.07
CA LEU A 222 3.64 10.45 16.65
C LEU A 222 3.15 9.13 16.03
N SER A 223 3.82 8.02 16.33
CA SER A 223 3.45 6.67 15.88
C SER A 223 2.09 6.23 16.40
N ARG A 224 1.82 6.46 17.68
CA ARG A 224 0.51 6.16 18.28
C ARG A 224 -0.61 6.96 17.64
N ARG A 225 -0.37 8.24 17.32
CA ARG A 225 -1.32 9.06 16.59
C ARG A 225 -1.56 8.52 15.18
N ALA A 226 -0.51 8.18 14.44
CA ALA A 226 -0.64 7.60 13.10
C ALA A 226 -1.43 6.28 13.13
N ALA A 227 -1.10 5.36 14.02
CA ALA A 227 -1.82 4.10 14.19
C ALA A 227 -3.31 4.30 14.53
N ALA A 228 -3.64 5.25 15.42
CA ALA A 228 -5.02 5.56 15.76
C ALA A 228 -5.82 6.09 14.56
N GLU A 229 -5.18 6.88 13.69
CA GLU A 229 -5.78 7.46 12.50
C GLU A 229 -5.99 6.42 11.41
N GLN A 230 -5.04 5.49 11.23
CA GLN A 230 -5.17 4.33 10.35
C GLN A 230 -6.36 3.45 10.77
N VAL A 231 -6.50 3.17 12.07
CA VAL A 231 -7.65 2.44 12.63
C VAL A 231 -8.95 3.22 12.39
N ALA A 232 -8.95 4.54 12.58
CA ALA A 232 -10.12 5.37 12.33
C ALA A 232 -10.54 5.36 10.86
N ALA A 233 -9.58 5.44 9.93
CA ALA A 233 -9.83 5.35 8.49
C ALA A 233 -10.41 3.99 8.11
N LEU A 234 -9.83 2.89 8.59
CA LEU A 234 -10.35 1.54 8.39
C LEU A 234 -11.77 1.40 8.95
N ARG A 235 -12.03 1.88 10.17
CA ARG A 235 -13.37 1.84 10.78
C ARG A 235 -14.40 2.65 10.00
N ARG A 236 -14.03 3.82 9.47
CA ARG A 236 -14.94 4.62 8.63
C ARG A 236 -15.27 3.90 7.32
N ALA A 237 -14.27 3.32 6.67
CA ALA A 237 -14.44 2.71 5.36
C ALA A 237 -15.07 1.30 5.43
N LEU A 238 -14.80 0.56 6.50
CA LEU A 238 -15.28 -0.79 6.70
C LEU A 238 -16.47 -0.87 7.64
N GLY A 239 -16.81 0.19 8.38
CA GLY A 239 -17.99 0.21 9.25
C GLY A 239 -19.29 0.11 8.46
N GLY A 240 -20.20 -0.77 8.88
CA GLY A 240 -21.58 -0.73 8.38
C GLY A 240 -22.27 0.51 8.93
N CYS A 241 -23.08 1.18 8.10
CA CYS A 241 -24.03 2.18 8.58
C CYS A 241 -25.00 1.59 9.62
#